data_AF-A0A9W3D1Y9-F1
#
_entry.id   AF-A0A9W3D1Y9-F1
#
_cell.length_a   1.000
_cell.length_b   1.000
_cell.length_c   1.000
_cell.angle_alpha   90.00
_cell.angle_beta   90.00
_cell.angle_gamma   90.00
#
_symmetry.space_group_name_H-M   'P 1'
#
loop_
_entity.id
_entity.type
_entity.pdbx_description
1 polymer ?
#
loop_
_entity_poly.entity_id
_entity_poly.type
_entity_poly.pdbx_seq_one_letter_code
_entity_poly.pdbx_strand_id
1 'polypeptide(L)'
;MSTETTVLVCFDVRSEKFSFVKVKTFVIEGTMINYNGKLGFLRAGKSTCAYRSSRIVNLLVLEDIDKQGWSERTFVLPALWEDIVGSAMLGFVGMTRTNEIVMRQVSIEPIPLCLFYFNTERNTVVRVAVEGMDVSEYDSVHIFLDHVENVEL
;
A
#
# COMPACT_ATOMS: atom_id res chain seq x y z
N MET A 1 -14.42 -27.83 -7.86
CA MET A 1 -13.74 -26.52 -7.74
C MET A 1 -13.41 -26.33 -6.28
N SER A 2 -12.15 -26.49 -5.87
CA SER A 2 -11.74 -26.22 -4.48
C SER A 2 -11.85 -24.71 -4.25
N THR A 3 -12.74 -24.27 -3.36
CA THR A 3 -12.73 -22.88 -2.90
C THR A 3 -11.55 -22.72 -1.94
N GLU A 4 -10.43 -22.24 -2.45
CA GLU A 4 -9.28 -21.90 -1.60
C GLU A 4 -9.75 -20.91 -0.53
N THR A 5 -9.77 -21.39 0.71
CA THR A 5 -10.16 -20.58 1.86
C THR A 5 -8.90 -19.87 2.32
N THR A 6 -8.87 -18.55 2.17
CA THR A 6 -7.76 -17.76 2.70
C THR A 6 -8.08 -17.26 4.10
N VAL A 7 -7.04 -17.22 4.93
CA VAL A 7 -7.14 -16.91 6.34
C VAL A 7 -6.14 -15.80 6.66
N LEU A 8 -6.63 -14.72 7.25
CA LEU A 8 -5.80 -13.72 7.90
C LEU A 8 -5.42 -14.26 9.28
N VAL A 9 -4.13 -14.30 9.56
CA VAL A 9 -3.60 -14.72 10.86
C VAL A 9 -3.24 -13.48 11.67
N CYS A 10 -3.82 -13.34 12.86
CA CYS A 10 -3.50 -12.27 13.79
C CYS A 10 -2.69 -12.85 14.95
N PHE A 11 -1.62 -12.17 15.34
CA PHE A 11 -0.82 -12.52 16.51
C PHE A 11 -0.98 -11.43 17.57
N ASP A 12 -1.58 -11.80 18.71
CA ASP A 12 -1.67 -10.92 19.87
C ASP A 12 -0.37 -11.02 20.68
N VAL A 13 0.44 -9.96 20.63
CA VAL A 13 1.74 -9.87 21.30
C VAL A 13 1.61 -9.97 22.83
N ARG A 14 0.50 -9.49 23.43
CA ARG A 14 0.34 -9.50 24.90
C ARG A 14 -0.02 -10.88 25.43
N SER A 15 -0.87 -11.60 24.69
CA SER A 15 -1.33 -12.93 25.10
C SER A 15 -0.56 -14.07 24.42
N GLU A 16 0.33 -13.74 23.47
CA GLU A 16 1.11 -14.65 22.63
C GLU A 16 0.23 -15.68 21.90
N LYS A 17 -0.97 -15.27 21.49
CA LYS A 17 -1.96 -16.16 20.86
C LYS A 17 -2.22 -15.78 19.41
N PHE A 18 -2.44 -16.82 18.61
CA PHE A 18 -2.90 -16.69 17.24
C PHE A 18 -4.42 -16.73 17.18
N SER A 19 -5.00 -15.85 16.37
CA SER A 19 -6.39 -15.93 15.94
C SER A 19 -6.47 -15.92 14.42
N PHE A 20 -7.56 -16.46 13.88
CA PHE A 20 -7.70 -16.77 12.47
C PHE A 20 -9.02 -16.20 11.96
N VAL A 21 -8.94 -15.35 10.94
CA VAL A 21 -10.10 -14.71 10.32
C VAL A 21 -10.20 -15.21 8.88
N LYS A 22 -11.31 -15.84 8.53
CA LYS A 22 -11.56 -16.22 7.13
C LYS A 22 -11.79 -14.96 6.32
N VAL A 23 -11.05 -14.81 5.23
CA VAL A 23 -11.18 -13.67 4.31
C VAL A 23 -11.47 -14.17 2.92
N LYS A 24 -12.21 -13.37 2.15
CA LYS A 24 -12.47 -13.67 0.75
C LYS A 24 -11.19 -13.46 -0.07
N THR A 25 -11.03 -14.21 -1.15
CA THR A 25 -9.80 -14.26 -1.96
C THR A 25 -9.39 -12.91 -2.55
N PHE A 26 -10.33 -11.98 -2.76
CA PHE A 26 -10.01 -10.63 -3.26
C PHE A 26 -9.19 -9.77 -2.30
N VAL A 27 -9.09 -10.16 -1.02
CA VAL A 27 -8.31 -9.44 0.00
C VAL A 27 -6.80 -9.68 -0.16
N ILE A 28 -6.41 -10.78 -0.81
CA ILE A 28 -5.01 -11.27 -0.84
C ILE A 28 -4.17 -10.59 -1.94
N GLU A 29 -4.82 -9.94 -2.90
CA GLU A 29 -4.16 -9.25 -4.00
C GLU A 29 -3.88 -7.76 -3.67
N GLY A 30 -4.03 -7.35 -2.42
CA GLY A 30 -3.76 -5.99 -1.98
C GLY A 30 -2.58 -5.92 -1.02
N THR A 31 -1.88 -4.78 -1.00
CA THR A 31 -0.92 -4.47 0.07
C THR A 31 -1.69 -4.20 1.35
N MET A 32 -1.35 -4.93 2.41
CA MET A 32 -1.89 -4.72 3.75
C MET A 32 -1.33 -3.44 4.36
N ILE A 33 -2.20 -2.58 4.89
CA ILE A 33 -1.84 -1.28 5.45
C ILE A 33 -2.54 -1.03 6.79
N ASN A 34 -1.97 -0.15 7.60
CA ASN A 34 -2.69 0.48 8.70
C ASN A 34 -3.47 1.68 8.15
N TYR A 35 -4.80 1.63 8.23
CA TYR A 35 -5.70 2.72 7.87
C TYR A 35 -6.39 3.26 9.13
N ASN A 36 -5.84 4.33 9.71
CA ASN A 36 -6.39 4.99 10.91
C ASN A 36 -6.67 4.02 12.08
N GLY A 37 -5.75 3.08 12.31
CA GLY A 37 -5.88 2.06 13.37
C GLY A 37 -6.69 0.83 12.97
N LYS A 38 -7.21 0.76 11.73
CA LYS A 38 -7.90 -0.41 11.18
C LYS A 38 -7.04 -1.09 10.13
N LEU A 39 -7.32 -2.37 9.89
CA LEU A 39 -6.68 -3.13 8.83
C LEU A 39 -7.25 -2.72 7.48
N GLY A 40 -6.37 -2.28 6.57
CA GLY A 40 -6.73 -1.89 5.21
C GLY A 40 -5.98 -2.71 4.17
N PHE A 41 -6.52 -2.79 2.95
CA PHE A 41 -5.88 -3.40 1.79
C PHE A 41 -5.96 -2.44 0.61
N LEU A 42 -4.80 -2.12 0.02
CA LEU A 42 -4.69 -1.28 -1.17
C LEU A 42 -4.40 -2.10 -2.42
N ARG A 43 -5.11 -1.80 -3.51
CA ARG A 43 -4.85 -2.36 -4.84
C ARG A 43 -5.17 -1.34 -5.93
N ALA A 44 -4.56 -1.49 -7.11
CA ALA A 44 -4.89 -0.68 -8.28
C ALA A 44 -5.87 -1.45 -9.20
N GLY A 45 -7.17 -1.25 -9.00
CA GLY A 45 -8.20 -1.99 -9.72
C GLY A 45 -8.15 -3.49 -9.42
N LYS A 46 -7.60 -4.27 -10.36
CA LYS A 46 -7.41 -5.73 -10.22
C LYS A 46 -5.94 -6.15 -10.06
N SER A 47 -5.04 -5.20 -9.77
CA SER A 47 -3.62 -5.49 -9.59
C SER A 47 -3.11 -5.04 -8.21
N THR A 48 -2.15 -5.79 -7.67
CA THR A 48 -1.39 -5.45 -6.46
C THR A 48 -0.54 -4.20 -6.63
N CYS A 49 -0.19 -3.86 -7.88
CA CYS A 49 0.67 -2.74 -8.23
C CYS A 49 -0.06 -1.74 -9.13
N ALA A 50 0.29 -0.47 -9.01
CA ALA A 50 -0.20 0.58 -9.91
C ALA A 50 0.78 0.77 -11.07
N TYR A 51 0.23 1.09 -12.25
CA TYR A 51 0.94 1.30 -13.50
C TYR A 51 0.46 2.59 -14.15
N ARG A 52 1.12 3.00 -15.24
CA ARG A 52 0.65 4.10 -16.11
C ARG A 52 -0.82 4.00 -16.48
N SER A 53 -1.27 2.79 -16.82
CA SER A 53 -2.65 2.52 -17.26
C SER A 53 -3.65 2.41 -16.12
N SER A 54 -3.21 2.44 -14.85
CA SER A 54 -4.12 2.46 -13.71
C SER A 54 -5.00 3.70 -13.76
N ARG A 55 -6.28 3.52 -13.45
CA ARG A 55 -7.29 4.60 -13.40
C ARG A 55 -7.94 4.73 -12.03
N ILE A 56 -7.84 3.68 -11.21
CA ILE A 56 -8.42 3.64 -9.88
C ILE A 56 -7.47 2.95 -8.90
N VAL A 57 -7.60 3.33 -7.64
CA VAL A 57 -7.06 2.63 -6.48
C VAL A 57 -8.21 2.28 -5.56
N ASN A 58 -8.29 1.03 -5.12
CA ASN A 58 -9.30 0.56 -4.18
C ASN A 58 -8.66 0.39 -2.80
N LEU A 59 -9.36 0.86 -1.78
CA LEU A 59 -9.08 0.61 -0.38
C LEU A 59 -10.21 -0.22 0.21
N LEU A 60 -9.90 -1.43 0.65
CA LEU A 60 -10.80 -2.22 1.49
C LEU A 60 -10.39 -2.05 2.95
N VAL A 61 -11.35 -1.76 3.82
CA VAL A 61 -11.13 -1.61 5.27
C VAL A 61 -11.94 -2.67 6.00
N LEU A 62 -11.28 -3.37 6.92
CA LEU A 62 -11.95 -4.25 7.87
C LEU A 62 -12.55 -3.40 8.98
N GLU A 63 -13.87 -3.29 8.99
CA GLU A 63 -14.63 -2.48 9.96
C GLU A 63 -14.94 -3.27 11.24
N ASP A 64 -15.22 -4.57 11.08
CA ASP A 64 -15.58 -5.47 12.17
C ASP A 64 -15.00 -6.85 11.87
N ILE A 65 -14.05 -7.28 12.71
CA ILE A 65 -13.35 -8.56 12.57
C ILE A 65 -14.27 -9.77 12.83
N ASP A 66 -15.20 -9.63 13.79
CA ASP A 66 -16.10 -10.70 14.22
C ASP A 66 -17.21 -10.93 13.20
N LYS A 67 -17.74 -9.83 12.64
CA LYS A 67 -18.78 -9.87 11.60
C LYS A 67 -18.22 -9.99 10.18
N GLN A 68 -16.90 -9.93 10.02
CA GLN A 68 -16.24 -9.80 8.71
C GLN A 68 -16.87 -8.67 7.88
N GLY A 69 -17.12 -7.54 8.55
CA GLY A 69 -17.67 -6.35 7.91
C GLY A 69 -16.58 -5.60 7.15
N TRP A 70 -16.74 -5.47 5.84
CA TRP A 70 -15.80 -4.76 4.97
C TRP A 70 -16.45 -3.51 4.39
N SER A 71 -15.71 -2.40 4.36
CA SER A 71 -16.04 -1.24 3.55
C SER A 71 -15.05 -1.13 2.39
N GLU A 72 -15.55 -0.82 1.19
CA GLU A 72 -14.72 -0.58 0.01
C GLU A 72 -14.82 0.90 -0.39
N ARG A 73 -13.67 1.50 -0.67
CA ARG A 73 -13.54 2.85 -1.19
C ARG A 73 -12.76 2.81 -2.48
N THR A 74 -13.24 3.54 -3.48
CA THR A 74 -12.60 3.63 -4.80
C THR A 74 -12.17 5.06 -5.04
N PHE A 75 -10.89 5.26 -5.27
CA PHE A 75 -10.31 6.55 -5.63
C PHE A 75 -10.01 6.55 -7.11
N VAL A 76 -10.53 7.53 -7.84
CA VAL A 76 -10.18 7.76 -9.24
C VAL A 76 -8.86 8.51 -9.26
N LEU A 77 -7.91 8.03 -10.06
CA LEU A 77 -6.60 8.65 -10.20
C LEU A 77 -6.70 9.93 -11.06
N PRO A 78 -5.89 10.96 -10.78
CA PRO A 78 -5.96 12.24 -11.50
C PRO A 78 -5.52 12.09 -12.96
N ALA A 79 -5.96 13.00 -13.82
CA ALA A 79 -5.59 12.99 -15.25
C ALA A 79 -4.05 13.01 -15.47
N LEU A 80 -3.31 13.70 -14.59
CA LEU A 80 -1.85 13.79 -14.63
C LEU A 80 -1.14 12.48 -14.21
N TRP A 81 -1.88 11.46 -13.76
CA TRP A 81 -1.30 10.20 -13.31
C TRP A 81 -0.38 9.56 -14.35
N GLU A 82 -0.83 9.49 -15.60
CA GLU A 82 -0.09 8.81 -16.67
C GLU A 82 1.26 9.46 -16.98
N ASP A 83 1.31 10.78 -16.85
CA ASP A 83 2.51 11.58 -17.13
C ASP A 83 3.48 11.55 -15.96
N ILE A 84 2.96 11.60 -14.73
CA ILE A 84 3.78 11.59 -13.51
C ILE A 84 4.39 10.22 -13.25
N VAL A 85 3.60 9.14 -13.42
CA VAL A 85 4.06 7.76 -13.19
C VAL A 85 4.94 7.27 -14.34
N GLY A 86 4.69 7.73 -15.58
CA GLY A 86 5.47 7.27 -16.74
C GLY A 86 5.40 5.76 -16.88
N SER A 87 6.55 5.10 -17.09
CA SER A 87 6.65 3.63 -17.20
C SER A 87 6.81 2.91 -15.85
N ALA A 88 6.76 3.62 -14.71
CA ALA A 88 7.05 3.02 -13.42
C ALA A 88 5.99 1.98 -13.00
N MET A 89 6.47 0.86 -12.45
CA MET A 89 5.65 -0.09 -11.70
C MET A 89 5.71 0.30 -10.21
N LEU A 90 4.55 0.58 -9.63
CA LEU A 90 4.43 1.14 -8.29
C LEU A 90 3.79 0.15 -7.31
N GLY A 91 4.53 -0.18 -6.25
CA GLY A 91 4.02 -0.97 -5.13
C GLY A 91 3.50 -0.05 -4.03
N PHE A 92 2.37 -0.37 -3.43
CA PHE A 92 1.86 0.37 -2.28
C PHE A 92 2.75 0.15 -1.05
N VAL A 93 3.00 1.22 -0.30
CA VAL A 93 3.70 1.20 0.99
C VAL A 93 2.69 1.33 2.13
N GLY A 94 1.76 2.26 1.99
CA GLY A 94 0.80 2.56 3.05
C GLY A 94 0.03 3.85 2.80
N MET A 95 -0.54 4.41 3.86
CA MET A 95 -1.21 5.69 3.83
C MET A 95 -0.72 6.57 4.98
N THR A 96 -0.50 7.84 4.71
CA THR A 96 -0.14 8.84 5.72
C THR A 96 -1.36 9.33 6.50
N ARG A 97 -1.14 10.03 7.62
CA ARG A 97 -2.20 10.70 8.39
C ARG A 97 -2.90 11.83 7.63
N THR A 98 -2.33 12.28 6.52
CA THR A 98 -2.83 13.35 5.64
C THR A 98 -3.59 12.81 4.41
N ASN A 99 -4.05 11.56 4.49
CA ASN A 99 -4.84 10.89 3.45
C ASN A 99 -4.08 10.71 2.12
N GLU A 100 -2.75 10.54 2.19
CA GLU A 100 -1.90 10.29 1.03
C GLU A 100 -1.52 8.82 0.97
N ILE A 101 -1.83 8.18 -0.15
CA ILE A 101 -1.35 6.84 -0.47
C ILE A 101 0.10 6.97 -0.92
N VAL A 102 1.00 6.29 -0.21
CA VAL A 102 2.42 6.26 -0.52
C VAL A 102 2.73 5.01 -1.34
N MET A 103 3.43 5.21 -2.45
CA MET A 103 3.85 4.15 -3.35
C MET A 103 5.34 4.28 -3.64
N ARG A 104 6.00 3.13 -3.77
CA ARG A 104 7.41 3.04 -4.16
C ARG A 104 7.53 2.46 -5.56
N GLN A 105 8.59 2.84 -6.25
CA GLN A 105 9.00 2.13 -7.46
C GLN A 105 9.43 0.69 -7.10
N VAL A 106 8.96 -0.30 -7.87
CA VAL A 106 9.28 -1.72 -7.66
C VAL A 106 10.55 -2.13 -8.39
N SER A 107 10.78 -1.61 -9.60
CA SER A 107 12.00 -1.88 -10.38
C SER A 107 13.05 -0.79 -10.15
N ILE A 108 14.29 -1.20 -9.90
CA ILE A 108 15.46 -0.32 -9.82
C ILE A 108 16.15 -0.34 -11.20
N GLU A 109 15.45 0.15 -12.23
CA GLU A 109 16.15 0.63 -13.43
C GLU A 109 16.94 1.90 -13.07
N PRO A 110 17.98 2.32 -13.82
CA PRO A 110 18.97 3.33 -13.42
C PRO A 110 18.40 4.76 -13.38
N ILE A 111 17.42 4.95 -12.51
CA ILE A 111 16.64 6.15 -12.23
C ILE A 111 16.77 6.35 -10.71
N PRO A 112 16.91 7.59 -10.23
CA PRO A 112 16.90 7.85 -8.79
C PRO A 112 15.65 7.22 -8.16
N LEU A 113 15.82 6.62 -6.97
CA LEU A 113 14.72 6.05 -6.20
C LEU A 113 13.64 7.13 -6.03
N CYS A 114 12.43 6.85 -6.52
CA CYS A 114 11.31 7.79 -6.45
C CYS A 114 10.17 7.24 -5.59
N LEU A 115 9.61 8.14 -4.79
CA LEU A 115 8.35 7.95 -4.07
C LEU A 115 7.22 8.69 -4.77
N PHE A 116 6.04 8.11 -4.70
CA PHE A 116 4.83 8.69 -5.25
C PHE A 116 3.82 8.86 -4.14
N TYR A 117 3.29 10.07 -4.00
CA TYR A 117 2.27 10.41 -3.01
C TYR A 117 1.00 10.79 -3.75
N PHE A 118 -0.06 10.01 -3.54
CA PHE A 118 -1.38 10.30 -4.09
C PHE A 118 -2.31 10.76 -2.97
N ASN A 119 -2.63 12.06 -2.96
CA ASN A 119 -3.57 12.63 -2.01
C ASN A 119 -5.01 12.30 -2.44
N THR A 120 -5.71 11.52 -1.63
CA THR A 120 -7.05 11.02 -1.94
C THR A 120 -8.16 12.08 -1.81
N GLU A 121 -7.93 13.16 -1.06
CA GLU A 121 -8.88 14.26 -0.90
C GLU A 121 -8.73 15.33 -1.99
N ARG A 122 -7.48 15.73 -2.24
CA ARG A 122 -7.14 16.76 -3.23
C ARG A 122 -7.10 16.21 -4.65
N ASN A 123 -7.09 14.88 -4.77
CA ASN A 123 -6.90 14.17 -6.03
C ASN A 123 -5.65 14.65 -6.79
N THR A 124 -4.53 14.71 -6.08
CA THR A 124 -3.24 15.12 -6.64
C THR A 124 -2.23 14.02 -6.46
N VAL A 125 -1.36 13.85 -7.44
CA VAL A 125 -0.21 12.94 -7.33
C VAL A 125 1.07 13.74 -7.49
N VAL A 126 2.07 13.43 -6.67
CA VAL A 126 3.41 14.01 -6.77
C VAL A 126 4.44 12.90 -6.79
N ARG A 127 5.52 13.12 -7.55
CA ARG A 127 6.71 12.27 -7.61
C ARG A 127 7.84 12.98 -6.89
N VAL A 128 8.49 12.29 -5.98
CA VAL A 128 9.59 12.80 -5.15
C VAL A 128 10.80 11.90 -5.35
N ALA A 129 11.90 12.46 -5.82
CA ALA A 129 13.17 11.74 -5.89
C ALA A 129 13.82 11.71 -4.49
N VAL A 130 14.31 10.55 -4.10
CA VAL A 130 15.13 10.39 -2.89
C VAL A 130 16.57 10.72 -3.27
N GLU A 131 17.12 11.75 -2.63
CA GLU A 131 18.51 12.18 -2.81
C GLU A 131 19.41 11.57 -1.73
N GLY A 132 20.72 11.52 -2.01
CA GLY A 132 21.73 11.08 -1.02
C GLY A 132 21.83 9.57 -0.80
N MET A 133 21.12 8.76 -1.58
CA MET A 133 21.19 7.30 -1.54
C MET A 133 21.63 6.75 -2.89
N ASP A 134 22.80 6.13 -2.95
CA ASP A 134 23.22 5.37 -4.13
C ASP A 134 22.52 4.02 -4.12
N VAL A 135 21.45 3.90 -4.90
CA VAL A 135 20.65 2.68 -4.98
C VAL A 135 21.21 1.63 -5.96
N SER A 136 22.33 1.94 -6.63
CA SER A 136 22.92 1.03 -7.63
C SER A 136 23.47 -0.27 -7.03
N GLU A 137 23.79 -0.27 -5.73
CA GLU A 137 24.32 -1.44 -5.01
C GLU A 137 23.25 -2.30 -4.32
N TYR A 138 21.96 -1.92 -4.40
CA TYR A 138 20.88 -2.60 -3.67
C TYR A 138 19.88 -3.27 -4.61
N ASP A 139 19.54 -4.53 -4.30
CA ASP A 139 18.52 -5.29 -5.04
C ASP A 139 17.09 -4.86 -4.72
N SER A 140 16.88 -4.27 -3.53
CA SER A 140 15.56 -3.83 -3.09
C SER A 140 15.64 -2.74 -2.02
N VAL A 141 14.61 -1.87 -1.99
CA VAL A 141 14.45 -0.83 -0.97
C VAL A 141 13.11 -1.03 -0.26
N HIS A 142 13.17 -1.08 1.07
CA HIS A 142 12.00 -1.14 1.95
C HIS A 142 11.76 0.24 2.57
N ILE A 143 10.49 0.63 2.63
CA ILE A 143 10.07 1.95 3.11
C ILE A 143 9.08 1.72 4.24
N PHE A 144 9.38 2.29 5.40
CA PHE A 144 8.56 2.21 6.59
C PHE A 144 7.99 3.59 6.88
N LEU A 145 6.66 3.71 6.81
CA LEU A 145 5.98 4.93 7.21
C LEU A 145 6.02 5.08 8.73
N ASP A 146 6.07 6.33 9.19
CA ASP A 146 6.06 6.68 10.62
C ASP A 146 7.16 6.01 11.44
N HIS A 147 8.28 5.63 10.83
CA HIS A 147 9.44 5.14 11.57
C HIS A 147 9.97 6.24 12.49
N VAL A 148 10.00 5.95 13.79
CA VAL A 148 10.63 6.79 14.80
C VAL A 148 11.89 6.05 15.22
N GLU A 149 13.05 6.65 14.95
CA GLU A 149 14.32 6.12 15.45
C GLU A 149 14.29 6.15 16.98
N ASN A 150 14.60 5.01 17.59
CA ASN A 150 14.82 4.97 19.02
C ASN A 150 16.23 5.50 19.28
N VAL A 151 16.33 6.82 19.44
CA VAL A 151 17.58 7.46 19.85
C VAL A 151 17.68 7.29 21.37
N GLU A 152 18.29 6.19 21.81
CA GLU A 152 18.80 6.13 23.18
C GLU A 152 19.91 7.19 23.28
N LEU A 153 19.68 8.20 24.12
CA LEU A 153 20.67 9.22 24.48
C LEU A 153 21.68 8.67 25.50
#